data_AF-A0A3M9LKL0-F1
#
_entry.id   AF-A0A3M9LKL0-F1
#
_cell.length_a   1.000
_cell.length_b   1.000
_cell.length_c   1.000
_cell.angle_alpha   90.00
_cell.angle_beta   90.00
_cell.angle_gamma   90.00
#
_symmetry.space_group_name_H-M   'P 1'
#
loop_
_entity.id
_entity.type
_entity.pdbx_description
1 polymer ?
#
loop_
_entity_poly.entity_id
_entity_poly.type
_entity_poly.pdbx_seq_one_letter_code
_entity_poly.pdbx_strand_id
1 'polypeptide(L)'
;MVYTNEGIHMRQLKIDIPDNLFAKLELMPDSDNFIRSLLEEALDPEKTIDDPGLMAQKLMSIENRLKSIEDHIAGTSSTDPVPPSSVADTLSSDEKPVGASNPESGEVGEQDNDPFYTKMKRIRNNEKVISVDEAPSPLKQSILQYLPDGMIIKKQVLISLLSVRYPKDEVENSIEDMSGEGTISILDKEDGTCVQRS
;
A
#
# COMPACT_ATOMS: atom_id res chain seq x y z
N MET A 1 34.62 -20.48 -17.96
CA MET A 1 33.19 -20.28 -17.63
C MET A 1 32.97 -18.79 -17.47
N VAL A 2 32.24 -18.18 -18.40
CA VAL A 2 31.87 -16.76 -18.34
C VAL A 2 30.60 -16.70 -17.51
N TYR A 3 30.69 -16.19 -16.28
CA TYR A 3 29.51 -15.92 -15.47
C TYR A 3 28.90 -14.61 -15.99
N THR A 4 27.84 -14.71 -16.79
CA THR A 4 27.00 -13.56 -17.11
C THR A 4 26.28 -13.17 -15.83
N ASN A 5 26.75 -12.09 -15.21
CA ASN A 5 26.07 -11.40 -14.12
C ASN A 5 24.83 -10.73 -14.72
N GLU A 6 23.74 -11.47 -14.88
CA GLU A 6 22.43 -10.90 -15.19
C GLU A 6 21.97 -10.14 -13.95
N GLY A 7 22.41 -8.90 -13.83
CA GLY A 7 21.94 -7.99 -12.79
C GLY A 7 20.42 -7.90 -12.88
N ILE A 8 19.73 -8.15 -11.77
CA ILE A 8 18.28 -7.99 -11.69
C ILE A 8 17.99 -6.49 -11.88
N HIS A 9 17.52 -6.10 -13.06
CA HIS A 9 17.10 -4.73 -13.33
C HIS A 9 15.67 -4.58 -12.82
N MET A 10 15.49 -3.86 -11.71
CA MET A 10 14.16 -3.48 -11.25
C MET A 10 13.53 -2.51 -12.26
N ARG A 11 12.29 -2.80 -12.67
CA ARG A 11 11.53 -1.96 -13.59
C ARG A 11 10.46 -1.22 -12.80
N GLN A 12 10.24 0.04 -13.15
CA GLN A 12 9.17 0.84 -12.55
C GLN A 12 7.91 0.75 -13.40
N LEU A 13 6.79 0.38 -12.77
CA LEU A 13 5.45 0.43 -13.35
C LEU A 13 4.66 1.52 -12.62
N LYS A 14 4.02 2.42 -13.38
CA LYS A 14 3.08 3.42 -12.84
C LYS A 14 1.66 2.96 -13.19
N ILE A 15 0.77 2.99 -12.20
CA ILE A 15 -0.62 2.60 -12.33
C ILE A 15 -1.46 3.73 -11.74
N ASP A 16 -2.43 4.23 -12.50
CA ASP A 16 -3.40 5.18 -12.01
C ASP A 16 -4.59 4.41 -11.41
N ILE A 17 -4.91 4.68 -10.15
CA ILE A 17 -5.98 4.02 -9.41
C ILE A 17 -6.94 5.11 -8.91
N PRO A 18 -8.27 4.91 -9.01
CA PRO A 18 -9.24 5.84 -8.43
C PRO A 18 -9.05 6.03 -6.92
N ASP A 19 -9.19 7.27 -6.44
CA ASP A 19 -8.93 7.64 -5.03
C ASP A 19 -9.70 6.77 -4.02
N ASN A 20 -10.94 6.39 -4.35
CA ASN A 20 -11.79 5.57 -3.48
C ASN A 20 -11.26 4.13 -3.30
N LEU A 21 -10.53 3.62 -4.29
CA LEU A 21 -9.92 2.30 -4.31
C LEU A 21 -8.55 2.36 -3.65
N PHE A 22 -7.80 3.42 -3.91
CA PHE A 22 -6.54 3.70 -3.23
C PHE A 22 -6.72 3.81 -1.71
N ALA A 23 -7.71 4.59 -1.25
CA ALA A 23 -8.00 4.73 0.18
C ALA A 23 -8.34 3.39 0.86
N LYS A 24 -9.01 2.48 0.15
CA LYS A 24 -9.30 1.13 0.67
C LYS A 24 -8.05 0.26 0.74
N LEU A 25 -7.17 0.36 -0.27
CA LEU A 25 -5.90 -0.35 -0.31
C LEU A 25 -4.95 0.13 0.80
N GLU A 26 -4.93 1.43 1.09
CA GLU A 26 -4.07 2.01 2.14
C GLU A 26 -4.50 1.55 3.55
N LEU A 27 -5.78 1.32 3.76
CA LEU A 27 -6.32 0.82 5.03
C LEU A 27 -6.16 -0.70 5.21
N MET A 28 -5.78 -1.44 4.16
CA MET A 28 -5.57 -2.88 4.27
C MET A 28 -4.21 -3.20 4.91
N PRO A 29 -4.15 -4.12 5.88
CA PRO A 29 -2.87 -4.64 6.34
C PRO A 29 -2.16 -5.39 5.21
N ASP A 30 -0.84 -5.19 5.11
CA ASP A 30 0.04 -5.82 4.10
C ASP A 30 -0.41 -5.60 2.64
N SER A 31 -0.90 -4.40 2.33
CA SER A 31 -1.31 -4.01 0.98
C SER A 31 -0.24 -4.26 -0.09
N ASP A 32 1.05 -4.08 0.23
CA ASP A 32 2.17 -4.38 -0.66
C ASP A 32 2.24 -5.87 -1.04
N ASN A 33 2.03 -6.77 -0.08
CA ASN A 33 2.00 -8.21 -0.36
C ASN A 33 0.78 -8.58 -1.19
N PHE A 34 -0.37 -7.96 -0.92
CA PHE A 34 -1.57 -8.16 -1.72
C PHE A 34 -1.35 -7.76 -3.18
N ILE A 35 -0.80 -6.56 -3.43
CA ILE A 35 -0.50 -6.08 -4.79
C ILE A 35 0.54 -6.99 -5.45
N ARG A 36 1.57 -7.41 -4.71
CA ARG A 36 2.59 -8.33 -5.22
C ARG A 36 1.98 -9.67 -5.65
N SER A 37 1.16 -10.30 -4.81
CA SER A 37 0.50 -11.57 -5.15
C SER A 37 -0.44 -11.44 -6.35
N LEU A 38 -1.17 -10.31 -6.45
CA LEU A 38 -2.04 -10.05 -7.60
C LEU A 38 -1.23 -9.94 -8.90
N LEU A 39 -0.08 -9.25 -8.87
CA LEU A 39 0.81 -9.12 -10.01
C LEU A 39 1.48 -10.45 -10.38
N GLU A 40 1.92 -11.23 -9.38
CA GLU A 40 2.48 -12.56 -9.60
C GLU A 40 1.44 -13.49 -10.25
N GLU A 41 0.19 -13.47 -9.80
CA GLU A 41 -0.89 -14.26 -10.41
C GLU A 41 -1.24 -13.81 -11.83
N ALA A 42 -1.32 -12.50 -12.08
CA ALA A 42 -1.70 -11.97 -13.40
C ALA A 42 -0.59 -12.11 -14.44
N LEU A 43 0.67 -12.12 -14.01
CA LEU A 43 1.84 -12.21 -14.88
C LEU A 43 2.43 -13.63 -14.93
N ASP A 44 1.80 -14.60 -14.27
CA ASP A 44 2.23 -15.99 -14.28
C ASP A 44 2.12 -16.57 -15.71
N PRO A 45 3.25 -16.80 -16.40
CA PRO A 45 3.26 -17.31 -17.76
C PRO A 45 2.81 -18.77 -17.84
N GLU A 46 2.70 -19.48 -16.71
CA GLU A 46 2.14 -20.83 -16.68
C GLU A 46 0.60 -20.83 -16.62
N LYS A 47 -0.02 -19.70 -16.26
CA LYS A 47 -1.49 -19.52 -16.21
C LYS A 47 -2.08 -18.95 -17.48
N THR A 48 -1.29 -18.30 -18.35
CA THR A 48 -1.77 -17.95 -19.69
C THR A 48 -1.98 -19.24 -20.47
N ILE A 49 -3.24 -19.53 -20.84
CA ILE A 49 -3.57 -20.64 -21.73
C ILE A 49 -3.08 -20.25 -23.12
N ASP A 50 -1.77 -20.30 -23.33
CA ASP A 50 -1.11 -20.07 -24.60
C ASP A 50 -1.08 -21.36 -25.44
N ASP A 51 -1.81 -22.40 -25.03
CA ASP A 51 -2.11 -23.56 -25.87
C ASP A 51 -3.39 -23.29 -26.69
N PRO A 52 -3.26 -22.84 -27.95
CA PRO A 52 -4.39 -22.62 -28.84
C PRO A 52 -5.22 -23.91 -29.06
N GLY A 53 -4.63 -25.10 -28.88
CA GLY A 53 -5.34 -26.38 -28.97
C GLY A 53 -6.35 -26.56 -27.84
N LEU A 54 -5.95 -26.28 -26.59
CA LEU A 54 -6.83 -26.37 -25.43
C LEU A 54 -7.94 -25.31 -25.47
N MET A 55 -7.64 -24.10 -25.95
CA MET A 55 -8.65 -23.06 -26.19
C MET A 55 -9.65 -23.47 -27.27
N ALA A 56 -9.19 -24.00 -28.40
CA ALA A 56 -10.06 -24.50 -29.46
C ALA A 56 -10.98 -25.62 -28.96
N GLN A 57 -10.45 -26.54 -28.13
CA GLN A 57 -11.24 -27.61 -27.53
C GLN A 57 -12.30 -27.08 -26.55
N LYS A 58 -11.97 -26.10 -25.70
CA LYS A 58 -12.93 -25.45 -24.81
C LYS A 58 -14.04 -24.73 -25.59
N LEU A 59 -13.68 -24.00 -26.65
CA LEU A 59 -14.64 -23.30 -27.50
C LEU A 59 -15.58 -24.28 -28.22
N MET A 60 -15.06 -25.36 -28.81
CA MET A 60 -15.90 -26.42 -29.40
C MET A 60 -16.83 -27.07 -28.37
N SER A 61 -16.35 -27.31 -27.14
CA SER A 61 -17.18 -27.87 -26.07
C SER A 61 -18.32 -26.91 -25.66
N ILE A 62 -18.04 -25.61 -25.58
CA ILE A 62 -19.05 -24.58 -25.31
C ILE A 62 -20.06 -24.51 -26.47
N GLU A 63 -19.60 -24.51 -27.72
CA GLU A 63 -20.45 -24.50 -28.91
C GLU A 63 -21.41 -25.70 -28.94
N ASN A 64 -20.91 -26.91 -28.67
CA ASN A 64 -21.74 -28.11 -28.58
C ASN A 64 -22.78 -28.03 -27.45
N ARG A 65 -22.41 -27.47 -26.29
CA ARG A 65 -23.36 -27.26 -25.18
C ARG A 65 -24.44 -26.25 -25.52
N LEU A 66 -24.08 -25.14 -26.17
CA LEU A 66 -25.05 -24.13 -26.62
C LEU A 66 -26.01 -24.70 -27.65
N LYS A 67 -25.50 -25.50 -28.59
CA LYS A 67 -26.34 -26.19 -29.58
C LYS A 67 -27.30 -27.18 -28.93
N SER A 68 -26.84 -27.96 -27.95
CA SER A 68 -27.72 -28.84 -27.18
C SER A 68 -28.81 -28.07 -26.41
N ILE A 69 -28.49 -26.90 -25.86
CA ILE A 69 -29.48 -26.03 -25.21
C ILE A 69 -30.48 -25.49 -26.24
N GLU A 70 -30.02 -25.05 -27.42
CA GLU A 70 -30.88 -24.61 -28.52
C GLU A 70 -31.84 -25.71 -28.97
N ASP A 71 -31.35 -26.93 -29.14
CA ASP A 71 -32.18 -28.10 -29.48
C ASP A 71 -33.21 -28.42 -28.38
N HIS A 72 -32.85 -28.26 -27.10
CA HIS A 72 -33.78 -28.42 -25.97
C HIS A 72 -34.84 -27.30 -25.91
N ILE A 73 -34.48 -26.07 -26.26
CA ILE A 73 -35.43 -24.95 -26.30
C ILE A 73 -36.37 -25.10 -27.52
N ALA A 74 -35.83 -25.47 -28.69
CA ALA A 74 -36.62 -25.72 -29.89
C ALA A 74 -37.54 -26.95 -29.74
N GLY A 75 -37.13 -27.94 -28.96
CA GLY A 75 -37.88 -29.18 -28.69
C GLY A 75 -38.99 -29.09 -27.63
N THR A 76 -39.12 -27.99 -26.87
CA THR A 76 -40.15 -27.85 -25.82
C THR A 76 -41.46 -27.20 -26.30
N SER A 77 -41.65 -27.02 -27.62
CA SER A 77 -42.91 -26.52 -28.20
C SER A 77 -44.07 -27.53 -28.22
N SER A 78 -44.10 -28.52 -27.33
CA SER A 78 -45.25 -29.41 -27.19
C SER A 78 -45.68 -29.63 -25.73
N THR A 79 -46.80 -28.96 -25.43
CA THR A 79 -47.86 -29.29 -24.46
C THR A 79 -47.75 -28.68 -23.05
N ASP A 80 -48.58 -27.65 -22.86
CA ASP A 80 -48.95 -26.93 -21.63
C ASP A 80 -50.24 -27.56 -21.02
N PRO A 81 -50.82 -27.10 -19.88
CA PRO A 81 -50.44 -27.28 -18.46
C PRO A 81 -51.60 -27.79 -17.55
N VAL A 82 -51.34 -28.14 -16.25
CA VAL A 82 -52.34 -28.05 -15.14
C VAL A 82 -51.67 -27.86 -13.75
N PRO A 83 -52.05 -26.84 -12.93
CA PRO A 83 -51.78 -26.67 -11.48
C PRO A 83 -53.04 -27.03 -10.61
N PRO A 84 -53.00 -27.24 -9.26
CA PRO A 84 -52.82 -26.21 -8.19
C PRO A 84 -52.09 -26.79 -6.92
N SER A 85 -51.83 -26.14 -5.77
CA SER A 85 -52.70 -25.36 -4.86
C SER A 85 -51.90 -24.70 -3.71
N SER A 86 -52.39 -23.55 -3.28
CA SER A 86 -51.96 -22.71 -2.15
C SER A 86 -52.43 -23.21 -0.77
N VAL A 87 -51.72 -22.80 0.30
CA VAL A 87 -52.33 -22.25 1.54
C VAL A 87 -51.32 -21.42 2.34
N ALA A 88 -51.77 -20.26 2.81
CA ALA A 88 -51.13 -19.37 3.77
C ALA A 88 -51.68 -19.65 5.19
N ASP A 89 -50.96 -19.25 6.25
CA ASP A 89 -51.44 -18.26 7.24
C ASP A 89 -50.57 -18.12 8.52
N THR A 90 -50.20 -16.86 8.79
CA THR A 90 -50.14 -16.05 10.03
C THR A 90 -49.92 -16.64 11.44
N LEU A 91 -49.09 -15.94 12.25
CA LEU A 91 -49.34 -15.34 13.60
C LEU A 91 -47.98 -15.10 14.32
N SER A 92 -47.48 -13.88 14.55
CA SER A 92 -47.84 -12.82 15.54
C SER A 92 -47.50 -13.10 17.02
N SER A 93 -46.67 -12.22 17.60
CA SER A 93 -46.78 -11.46 18.88
C SER A 93 -45.37 -11.08 19.38
N ASP A 94 -44.97 -9.81 19.47
CA ASP A 94 -45.14 -8.83 20.59
C ASP A 94 -44.51 -9.34 21.90
N GLU A 95 -43.60 -8.68 22.63
CA GLU A 95 -43.53 -7.29 23.10
C GLU A 95 -42.07 -6.87 23.46
N LYS A 96 -41.86 -5.55 23.52
CA LYS A 96 -40.75 -4.81 24.19
C LYS A 96 -41.15 -4.52 25.65
N PRO A 97 -40.25 -4.31 26.65
CA PRO A 97 -39.69 -2.96 26.90
C PRO A 97 -38.27 -2.92 27.54
N VAL A 98 -37.42 -1.99 27.12
CA VAL A 98 -36.85 -0.85 27.92
C VAL A 98 -35.90 -1.22 29.07
N GLY A 99 -34.66 -0.73 28.99
CA GLY A 99 -33.73 -0.59 30.12
C GLY A 99 -32.49 0.21 29.72
N ALA A 100 -32.41 1.46 30.17
CA ALA A 100 -31.34 2.41 29.90
C ALA A 100 -30.14 2.24 30.85
N SER A 101 -28.89 2.46 30.38
CA SER A 101 -27.85 3.26 31.08
C SER A 101 -26.62 3.52 30.19
N ASN A 102 -26.05 4.72 30.33
CA ASN A 102 -24.94 5.35 29.60
C ASN A 102 -23.60 4.58 29.58
N PRO A 103 -22.72 4.87 28.60
CA PRO A 103 -21.28 4.85 28.80
C PRO A 103 -20.74 6.25 29.15
N GLU A 104 -19.94 6.28 30.21
CA GLU A 104 -19.13 7.39 30.70
C GLU A 104 -18.08 7.79 29.64
N SER A 105 -18.03 9.06 29.26
CA SER A 105 -17.03 9.61 28.33
C SER A 105 -16.00 10.42 29.14
N GLY A 106 -14.73 10.03 29.03
CA GLY A 106 -13.59 10.78 29.54
C GLY A 106 -12.92 11.64 28.46
N GLU A 107 -11.93 12.42 28.92
CA GLU A 107 -10.97 13.27 28.17
C GLU A 107 -11.43 14.73 27.94
N VAL A 108 -11.02 15.72 28.76
CA VAL A 108 -9.69 16.35 28.99
C VAL A 108 -9.27 17.31 27.85
N GLY A 109 -9.16 18.60 28.20
CA GLY A 109 -8.12 19.49 27.68
C GLY A 109 -8.52 20.58 26.67
N GLU A 110 -9.19 21.65 27.11
CA GLU A 110 -9.15 22.95 26.40
C GLU A 110 -8.37 23.96 27.26
N GLN A 111 -7.16 24.31 26.86
CA GLN A 111 -6.45 25.46 27.42
C GLN A 111 -5.37 25.97 26.46
N ASP A 112 -5.76 26.84 25.53
CA ASP A 112 -4.83 27.67 24.76
C ASP A 112 -5.29 29.12 24.83
N ASN A 113 -4.51 29.97 25.53
CA ASN A 113 -4.35 31.41 25.31
C ASN A 113 -3.40 31.98 26.37
N ASP A 114 -2.08 31.98 26.12
CA ASP A 114 -1.11 32.78 26.87
C ASP A 114 -0.38 33.79 25.93
N PRO A 115 -0.46 35.12 26.16
CA PRO A 115 0.13 36.15 25.31
C PRO A 115 1.65 36.39 25.48
N PHE A 116 2.36 35.63 26.31
CA PHE A 116 3.69 36.05 26.78
C PHE A 116 4.93 35.79 25.89
N TYR A 117 4.83 35.07 24.78
CA TYR A 117 6.00 34.75 23.94
C TYR A 117 6.07 35.51 22.61
N THR A 118 5.87 36.82 22.65
CA THR A 118 6.03 37.69 21.47
C THR A 118 7.10 38.76 21.67
N LYS A 119 8.36 38.44 22.02
CA LYS A 119 9.49 39.39 21.88
C LYS A 119 10.84 38.68 21.76
N MET A 120 11.39 38.60 20.54
CA MET A 120 12.80 38.92 20.24
C MET A 120 13.12 38.80 18.74
N LYS A 121 13.32 39.94 18.08
CA LYS A 121 14.09 40.05 16.83
C LYS A 121 15.40 40.77 17.17
N ARG A 122 16.56 40.17 16.90
CA ARG A 122 17.84 40.90 16.73
C ARG A 122 18.88 40.10 15.90
N ILE A 123 18.93 40.45 14.61
CA ILE A 123 20.08 40.62 13.70
C ILE A 123 21.36 39.77 13.88
N ARG A 124 21.58 38.85 12.92
CA ARG A 124 22.77 38.57 12.07
C ARG A 124 24.18 38.67 12.69
N ASN A 125 24.90 37.53 12.82
CA ASN A 125 26.26 37.27 12.28
C ASN A 125 26.90 35.97 12.86
N ASN A 126 27.26 35.04 11.95
CA ASN A 126 28.29 34.00 12.02
C ASN A 126 29.01 33.71 13.35
N GLU A 127 28.50 32.72 14.08
CA GLU A 127 29.30 31.90 14.99
C GLU A 127 28.76 30.46 14.91
N LYS A 128 29.65 29.48 14.74
CA LYS A 128 29.36 28.05 14.84
C LYS A 128 28.87 27.77 16.27
N VAL A 129 27.58 27.93 16.50
CA VAL A 129 26.90 27.41 17.68
C VAL A 129 26.35 26.06 17.26
N ILE A 130 27.03 25.00 17.69
CA ILE A 130 26.48 23.66 17.70
C ILE A 130 25.29 23.75 18.68
N SER A 131 24.10 23.97 18.14
CA SER A 131 22.84 23.82 18.85
C SER A 131 22.67 22.33 19.13
N VAL A 132 23.25 21.92 20.25
CA VAL A 132 22.92 20.65 20.90
C VAL A 132 21.46 20.76 21.32
N ASP A 133 20.64 19.84 20.80
CA ASP A 133 19.21 19.67 21.08
C ASP A 133 18.24 20.48 20.19
N GLU A 134 18.47 20.48 18.88
CA GLU A 134 17.38 20.64 17.92
C GLU A 134 16.84 19.24 17.61
N ALA A 135 15.57 18.99 17.93
CA ALA A 135 14.90 17.74 17.59
C ALA A 135 15.13 17.44 16.10
N PRO A 136 15.50 16.19 15.74
CA PRO A 136 15.86 15.87 14.36
C PRO A 136 14.73 16.34 13.43
N SER A 137 15.08 17.05 12.36
CA SER A 137 14.10 17.53 11.40
C SER A 137 13.23 16.36 10.90
N PRO A 138 11.99 16.60 10.45
CA PRO A 138 11.10 15.53 9.99
C PRO A 138 11.75 14.61 8.94
N LEU A 139 12.60 15.18 8.08
CA LEU A 139 13.40 14.42 7.12
C LEU A 139 14.47 13.56 7.79
N LYS A 140 15.25 14.11 8.73
CA LYS A 140 16.25 13.33 9.50
C LYS A 140 15.58 12.19 10.28
N GLN A 141 14.40 12.42 10.86
CA GLN A 141 13.62 11.37 11.53
C GLN A 141 13.18 10.30 10.53
N SER A 142 12.70 10.70 9.36
CA SER A 142 12.31 9.77 8.30
C SER A 142 13.51 8.92 7.85
N ILE A 143 14.70 9.51 7.71
CA ILE A 143 15.94 8.79 7.40
C ILE A 143 16.25 7.74 8.48
N LEU A 144 16.17 8.12 9.76
CA LEU A 144 16.42 7.20 10.89
C LEU A 144 15.38 6.07 10.97
N GLN A 145 14.13 6.32 10.59
CA GLN A 145 13.09 5.29 10.56
C GLN A 145 13.42 4.17 9.57
N TYR A 146 14.04 4.51 8.43
CA TYR A 146 14.52 3.53 7.46
C TYR A 146 15.87 2.93 7.84
N LEU A 147 16.63 3.50 8.78
CA LEU A 147 17.94 3.02 9.25
C LEU A 147 17.90 2.57 10.73
N PRO A 148 17.21 1.47 11.06
CA PRO A 148 17.31 0.84 12.37
C PRO A 148 18.73 0.35 12.65
N ASP A 149 19.05 0.20 13.93
CA ASP A 149 20.39 -0.10 14.41
C ASP A 149 20.93 -1.40 13.79
N GLY A 150 22.17 -1.35 13.30
CA GLY A 150 22.84 -2.47 12.64
C GLY A 150 22.41 -2.73 11.19
N MET A 151 21.45 -1.97 10.65
CA MET A 151 21.03 -2.10 9.25
C MET A 151 21.89 -1.23 8.32
N ILE A 152 22.29 -1.82 7.19
CA ILE A 152 23.09 -1.14 6.16
C ILE A 152 22.24 -1.07 4.88
N ILE A 153 21.96 0.13 4.39
CA ILE A 153 21.16 0.36 3.19
C ILE A 153 21.99 1.15 2.16
N LYS A 154 21.80 0.88 0.87
CA LYS A 154 22.43 1.68 -0.19
C LYS A 154 21.92 3.13 -0.16
N LYS A 155 22.82 4.12 -0.25
CA LYS A 155 22.47 5.56 -0.27
C LYS A 155 21.38 5.86 -1.30
N GLN A 156 21.51 5.31 -2.51
CA GLN A 156 20.55 5.49 -3.60
C GLN A 156 19.14 4.92 -3.31
N VAL A 157 19.05 3.82 -2.54
CA VAL A 157 17.76 3.24 -2.15
C VAL A 157 17.05 4.17 -1.17
N LEU A 158 17.79 4.66 -0.16
CA LEU A 158 17.25 5.60 0.82
C LEU A 158 16.79 6.90 0.15
N ILE A 159 17.58 7.43 -0.80
CA ILE A 159 17.20 8.59 -1.61
C ILE A 159 15.92 8.31 -2.38
N SER A 160 15.82 7.15 -3.05
CA SER A 160 14.64 6.80 -3.86
C SER A 160 13.37 6.69 -3.03
N LEU A 161 13.45 6.10 -1.83
CA LEU A 161 12.31 5.96 -0.91
C LEU A 161 11.81 7.32 -0.41
N LEU A 162 12.73 8.21 -0.03
CA LEU A 162 12.39 9.52 0.54
C LEU A 162 12.05 10.56 -0.53
N SER A 163 12.54 10.38 -1.77
CA SER A 163 12.24 11.28 -2.90
C SER A 163 10.76 11.27 -3.32
N VAL A 164 9.96 10.35 -2.79
CA VAL A 164 8.50 10.34 -2.94
C VAL A 164 7.85 11.50 -2.17
N ARG A 165 8.48 11.95 -1.07
CA ARG A 165 7.93 12.95 -0.16
C ARG A 165 8.79 14.22 -0.05
N TYR A 166 10.06 14.12 -0.40
CA TYR A 166 11.04 15.20 -0.27
C TYR A 166 11.80 15.41 -1.59
N PRO A 167 12.28 16.62 -1.88
CA PRO A 167 13.19 16.86 -3.00
C PRO A 167 14.46 16.04 -2.86
N LYS A 168 14.93 15.47 -3.97
CA LYS A 168 16.10 14.57 -4.00
C LYS A 168 17.35 15.23 -3.40
N ASP A 169 17.58 16.48 -3.77
CA ASP A 169 18.66 17.35 -3.31
C ASP A 169 18.60 17.61 -1.80
N GLU A 170 17.41 17.81 -1.23
CA GLU A 170 17.24 17.93 0.22
C GLU A 170 17.57 16.63 0.95
N VAL A 171 17.18 15.48 0.39
CA VAL A 171 17.51 14.17 0.95
C VAL A 171 19.02 13.90 0.90
N GLU A 172 19.66 14.19 -0.23
CA GLU A 172 21.11 14.04 -0.38
C GLU A 172 21.89 14.91 0.62
N ASN A 173 21.51 16.19 0.73
CA ASN A 173 22.11 17.13 1.70
C ASN A 173 21.88 16.66 3.14
N SER A 174 20.67 16.21 3.49
CA SER A 174 20.37 15.74 4.85
C SER A 174 21.16 14.48 5.23
N ILE A 175 21.43 13.57 4.28
CA ILE A 175 22.27 12.40 4.52
C ILE A 175 23.73 12.84 4.75
N GLU A 176 24.22 13.81 3.99
CA GLU A 176 25.58 14.35 4.15
C GLU A 176 25.73 15.11 5.47
N ASP A 177 24.74 15.91 5.85
CA ASP A 177 24.68 16.61 7.13
C ASP A 177 24.68 15.61 8.29
N MET A 178 23.81 14.59 8.26
CA MET A 178 23.77 13.57 9.30
C MET A 178 25.05 12.73 9.38
N SER A 179 25.76 12.57 8.26
CA SER A 179 27.08 11.94 8.23
C SER A 179 28.15 12.86 8.85
N GLY A 180 28.08 14.16 8.59
CA GLY A 180 28.97 15.16 9.20
C GLY A 180 28.73 15.31 10.72
N GLU A 181 27.48 15.12 11.15
CA GLU A 181 27.07 15.09 12.56
C GLU A 181 27.50 13.80 13.28
N GLY A 182 27.87 12.76 12.53
CA GLY A 182 28.21 11.44 13.07
C GLY A 182 27.01 10.57 13.45
N THR A 183 25.78 11.02 13.16
CA THR A 183 24.54 10.25 13.44
C THR A 183 24.43 9.00 12.55
N ILE A 184 24.94 9.10 11.34
CA ILE A 184 25.06 7.99 10.40
C ILE A 184 26.48 7.92 9.85
N SER A 185 26.87 6.75 9.36
CA SER A 185 28.15 6.47 8.73
C SER A 185 27.93 6.11 7.27
N ILE A 186 28.77 6.66 6.39
CA ILE A 186 28.81 6.31 4.96
C ILE A 186 29.89 5.25 4.75
N LEU A 187 29.51 4.14 4.13
CA LEU A 187 30.41 3.03 3.80
C LEU A 187 30.43 2.82 2.29
N ASP A 188 31.61 2.90 1.67
CA ASP A 188 31.77 2.51 0.27
C ASP A 188 31.98 1.00 0.18
N LYS A 189 31.07 0.30 -0.52
CA LYS A 189 31.17 -1.12 -0.83
C LYS A 189 31.36 -1.31 -2.33
N GLU A 190 31.77 -2.50 -2.75
CA GLU A 190 31.94 -2.83 -4.19
C GLU A 190 30.67 -2.55 -5.01
N ASP A 191 29.48 -2.75 -4.41
CA ASP A 191 28.18 -2.51 -5.05
C ASP A 191 27.62 -1.07 -4.89
N GLY A 192 28.46 -0.13 -4.42
CA GLY A 192 28.16 1.29 -4.26
C GLY A 192 28.12 1.78 -2.80
N THR A 193 27.88 3.09 -2.65
CA THR A 193 27.84 3.78 -1.36
C THR A 193 26.62 3.37 -0.52
N CYS A 194 26.87 2.97 0.72
CA CYS A 194 25.91 2.53 1.72
C CYS A 194 25.90 3.47 2.92
N VAL A 195 24.81 3.43 3.68
CA VAL A 195 24.56 4.22 4.88
C VAL A 195 24.17 3.27 6.01
N GLN A 196 24.71 3.52 7.19
CA GLN A 196 24.40 2.79 8.42
C GLN A 196 24.25 3.80 9.56
N ARG A 197 23.41 3.50 10.56
CA ARG A 197 23.37 4.29 11.79
C ARG A 197 24.62 4.03 12.65
N SER A 198 25.27 5.11 13.10
CA SER A 198 26.48 5.06 13.92
C SER A 198 26.20 4.67 15.38
#